data_AF-A0A068NRY9-F1
#
_entry.id   AF-A0A068NRY9-F1
#
_cell.length_a   1.000
_cell.length_b   1.000
_cell.length_c   1.000
_cell.angle_alpha   90.00
_cell.angle_beta   90.00
_cell.angle_gamma   90.00
#
_symmetry.space_group_name_H-M   'P 1'
#
loop_
_entity.id
_entity.type
_entity.pdbx_description
1 polymer ?
#
loop_
_entity_poly.entity_id
_entity_poly.type
_entity_poly.pdbx_seq_one_letter_code
_entity_poly.pdbx_strand_id
1 'polypeptide(L)' 'MNTLYNVLIGFAILVAVLFSLLVLITGKGDAMSGGGSVRTTFKGKASFDDYMSRATLITGISFLALMLLIDAVGNRLINK' A
#
# COMPACT_ATOMS: atom_id res chain seq x y z
N MET A 1 13.91 10.96 -21.82
CA MET A 1 14.27 10.69 -20.42
C MET A 1 13.31 11.32 -19.40
N ASN A 2 12.58 12.39 -19.74
CA ASN A 2 11.57 12.99 -18.83
C ASN A 2 10.19 12.30 -18.88
N THR A 3 9.73 11.81 -20.04
CA THR A 3 8.37 11.29 -20.17
C THR A 3 8.13 10.01 -19.36
N LEU A 4 9.06 9.06 -19.38
CA LEU A 4 8.94 7.80 -18.63
C LEU A 4 8.95 8.05 -17.12
N TYR A 5 9.85 8.91 -16.63
CA TYR A 5 9.95 9.28 -15.23
C TYR A 5 8.71 10.04 -14.75
N ASN A 6 8.22 11.00 -15.55
CA ASN A 6 7.00 11.74 -15.24
C ASN A 6 5.75 10.84 -15.21
N VAL A 7 5.65 9.86 -16.12
CA VAL A 7 4.56 8.87 -16.12
C VAL A 7 4.63 7.98 -14.88
N LEU A 8 5.82 7.53 -14.49
CA LEU A 8 6.01 6.74 -13.27
C LEU A 8 5.63 7.54 -12.01
N ILE A 9 6.02 8.81 -11.91
CA ILE A 9 5.61 9.71 -10.82
C ILE A 9 4.10 9.90 -10.83
N GLY A 10 3.49 10.15 -11.99
CA GLY A 10 2.04 10.29 -12.10
C GLY A 10 1.29 9.06 -11.59
N PHE A 11 1.78 7.86 -11.94
CA PHE A 11 1.24 6.60 -11.43
C PHE A 11 1.43 6.45 -9.91
N ALA A 12 2.61 6.80 -9.38
CA ALA A 12 2.87 6.73 -7.95
C ALA A 12 1.95 7.68 -7.15
N ILE A 13 1.70 8.88 -7.65
CA ILE A 13 0.78 9.83 -7.02
C ILE A 13 -0.64 9.27 -7.04
N LEU A 14 -1.11 8.72 -8.17
CA LEU A 14 -2.45 8.14 -8.27
C LEU A 14 -2.63 6.98 -7.28
N VAL A 15 -1.65 6.08 -7.19
CA VAL A 15 -1.67 4.96 -6.23
C VAL A 15 -1.63 5.47 -4.79
N ALA A 16 -0.83 6.50 -4.50
CA ALA A 16 -0.76 7.11 -3.17
C ALA A 16 -2.11 7.71 -2.75
N VAL A 17 -2.79 8.42 -3.65
CA VAL A 17 -4.11 9.02 -3.37
C VAL A 17 -5.15 7.93 -3.11
N LEU A 18 -5.20 6.88 -3.94
CA LEU A 18 -6.12 5.76 -3.74
C LEU A 18 -5.84 5.02 -2.42
N PHE A 19 -4.57 4.77 -2.13
CA PHE A 19 -4.16 4.12 -0.88
C PHE A 19 -4.51 4.99 0.34
N SER A 20 -4.25 6.29 0.29
CA SER A 20 -4.59 7.23 1.35
C SER A 20 -6.10 7.33 1.56
N LEU A 21 -6.91 7.36 0.49
CA LEU A 21 -8.37 7.34 0.59
C LEU A 21 -8.90 6.04 1.18
N LEU A 22 -8.34 4.90 0.76
CA LEU A 22 -8.68 3.60 1.32
C LEU A 22 -8.42 3.62 2.82
N VAL A 23 -7.21 3.98 3.25
CA VAL A 23 -6.84 4.07 4.67
C VAL A 23 -7.67 5.11 5.42
N LEU A 24 -8.03 6.24 4.82
CA LEU A 24 -8.85 7.26 5.48
C LEU A 24 -10.28 6.76 5.75
N ILE A 25 -10.87 6.05 4.80
CA ILE A 25 -12.25 5.56 4.89
C ILE A 25 -12.33 4.29 5.75
N THR A 26 -11.34 3.41 5.63
CA THR A 26 -11.32 2.09 6.28
C THR A 26 -10.53 2.10 7.58
N GLY A 27 -9.67 3.09 7.80
CA GLY A 27 -8.92 3.33 9.03
C GLY A 27 -9.78 4.00 10.09
N LYS A 28 -10.94 3.42 10.40
CA LYS A 28 -11.68 3.75 11.62
C LYS A 28 -10.88 3.22 12.82
N GLY A 29 -9.88 4.00 13.22
CA GLY A 29 -8.96 3.71 14.32
C GLY A 29 -7.99 2.58 13.98
N ASP A 30 -6.80 2.61 14.54
CA ASP A 30 -5.86 1.49 14.49
C ASP A 30 -6.52 0.20 14.99
N ALA A 31 -7.09 -0.59 14.08
CA ALA A 31 -7.40 -1.99 14.31
C ALA A 31 -6.11 -2.80 14.59
N MET A 32 -4.94 -2.21 14.32
CA MET A 32 -3.62 -2.73 14.69
C MET A 32 -3.23 -2.43 16.15
N SER A 33 -4.02 -1.63 16.88
CA SER A 33 -3.88 -1.42 18.33
C SER A 33 -4.69 -2.45 19.15
N GLY A 34 -5.54 -3.25 18.51
CA GLY A 34 -6.37 -4.27 19.14
C GLY A 34 -5.61 -5.57 19.36
N GLY A 35 -4.69 -5.59 20.33
CA GLY A 35 -4.07 -6.82 20.84
C GLY A 35 -5.13 -7.76 21.43
N GLY A 36 -5.72 -8.60 20.59
CA GLY A 36 -6.67 -9.63 21.00
C GLY A 36 -6.09 -11.01 20.71
N SER A 37 -5.70 -11.70 21.78
CA SER A 37 -5.28 -13.11 21.81
C SER A 37 -5.88 -13.93 20.65
N VAL A 38 -5.02 -14.37 19.72
CA VAL A 38 -5.37 -15.35 18.71
C VAL A 38 -5.69 -16.66 19.42
N ARG A 39 -6.95 -16.86 19.80
CA ARG A 39 -7.50 -18.17 20.15
C ARG A 39 -7.67 -18.94 18.83
N THR A 40 -6.63 -19.65 18.43
CA THR A 40 -6.44 -20.38 17.17
C THR A 40 -7.37 -21.59 16.98
N THR A 41 -8.68 -21.53 17.31
CA THR A 41 -9.55 -22.72 17.12
C THR A 41 -10.96 -22.45 16.58
N PHE A 42 -11.28 -21.23 16.14
CA PHE A 42 -12.51 -21.01 15.36
C PHE A 42 -12.16 -20.65 13.92
N LYS A 43 -12.35 -21.60 13.00
CA LYS A 43 -12.23 -21.43 11.55
C LYS A 43 -13.46 -20.68 11.03
N GLY A 44 -13.72 -19.47 11.55
CA GLY A 44 -14.76 -18.58 11.07
C GLY A 44 -14.47 -18.14 9.64
N LYS A 45 -15.50 -17.96 8.81
CA LYS A 45 -15.34 -17.38 7.47
C LYS A 45 -14.67 -16.00 7.60
N ALA A 46 -13.79 -15.68 6.65
CA ALA A 46 -13.14 -14.38 6.57
C ALA A 46 -14.19 -13.26 6.67
N SER A 47 -14.00 -12.35 7.62
CA SER A 47 -14.86 -11.19 7.80
C SER A 47 -14.48 -10.10 6.79
N PHE A 48 -15.35 -9.11 6.59
CA PHE A 48 -15.08 -7.96 5.74
C PHE A 48 -13.77 -7.25 6.13
N ASP A 49 -13.49 -7.17 7.44
CA ASP A 49 -12.26 -6.56 7.96
C ASP A 49 -10.99 -7.33 7.56
N ASP A 50 -11.06 -8.67 7.47
CA ASP A 50 -9.93 -9.49 7.01
C ASP A 50 -9.60 -9.21 5.54
N TYR A 51 -10.64 -9.06 4.71
CA TYR A 51 -10.47 -8.68 3.31
C TYR A 51 -9.90 -7.28 3.16
N MET A 52 -10.37 -6.32 3.96
CA MET A 52 -9.90 -4.96 3.91
C MET A 52 -8.45 -4.84 4.40
N SER A 53 -8.09 -5.56 5.47
CA SER A 53 -6.72 -5.66 5.97
C SER A 53 -5.78 -6.24 4.91
N ARG A 54 -6.18 -7.32 4.23
CA ARG A 54 -5.40 -7.91 3.14
C ARG A 54 -5.25 -6.98 1.93
N ALA A 55 -6.32 -6.29 1.54
CA ALA A 55 -6.28 -5.31 0.45
C ALA A 55 -5.32 -4.16 0.78
N THR A 56 -5.42 -3.60 1.99
CA THR A 56 -4.54 -2.53 2.47
C THR A 56 -3.08 -2.96 2.46
N LEU A 57 -2.80 -4.18 2.92
CA LEU A 57 -1.44 -4.74 2.96
C LEU A 57 -0.87 -4.91 1.53
N ILE A 58 -1.65 -5.44 0.60
CA ILE A 58 -1.25 -5.57 -0.82
C ILE A 58 -0.98 -4.19 -1.41
N THR A 59 -1.87 -3.22 -1.18
CA THR A 59 -1.69 -1.85 -1.70
C THR A 59 -0.47 -1.15 -1.11
N GLY A 60 -0.20 -1.32 0.19
CA GLY A 60 0.97 -0.75 0.86
C GLY A 60 2.29 -1.33 0.33
N ILE A 61 2.37 -2.65 0.16
CA ILE A 61 3.55 -3.30 -0.45
C ILE A 61 3.74 -2.84 -1.90
N SER A 62 2.66 -2.76 -2.67
CA SER A 62 2.73 -2.32 -4.08
C SER A 62 3.23 -0.87 -4.21
N PHE A 63 2.84 0.01 -3.29
CA PHE A 63 3.28 1.39 -3.25
C PHE A 63 4.78 1.48 -2.91
N LEU A 64 5.24 0.71 -1.92
CA LEU A 64 6.66 0.63 -1.57
C LEU A 64 7.51 0.14 -2.75
N ALA A 65 7.04 -0.91 -3.46
CA ALA A 65 7.73 -1.44 -4.64
C ALA A 65 7.81 -0.41 -5.77
N LEU A 66 6.73 0.36 -6.01
CA LEU A 66 6.72 1.45 -6.98
C LEU A 66 7.72 2.55 -6.64
N MET A 67 7.83 2.94 -5.37
CA MET A 67 8.81 3.94 -4.94
C MET A 67 10.25 3.47 -5.14
N LEU A 68 10.56 2.20 -4.83
CA LEU A 68 11.88 1.64 -5.09
C LEU A 68 12.21 1.60 -6.58
N LEU A 69 11.24 1.30 -7.45
CA LEU A 69 11.43 1.35 -8.90
C LEU A 69 11.72 2.77 -9.39
N ILE A 70 10.99 3.77 -8.89
CA ILE A 70 11.23 5.17 -9.23
C ILE A 70 12.62 5.62 -8.76
N ASP A 71 13.01 5.25 -7.54
CA ASP A 71 14.31 5.59 -6.98
C ASP A 71 15.46 4.92 -7.77
N ALA A 72 15.32 3.64 -8.13
CA ALA A 72 16.31 2.95 -8.95
C ALA A 72 16.44 3.55 -10.37
N VAL A 73 15.31 3.95 -10.98
CA VAL A 73 15.30 4.63 -12.29
C VAL A 73 15.89 6.03 -12.16
N GLY A 74 15.53 6.78 -11.13
CA GLY A 74 16.02 8.14 -10.85
C GLY A 74 17.53 8.16 -10.59
N ASN A 75 18.03 7.25 -9.76
CA ASN A 75 19.47 7.11 -9.50
C ASN A 75 20.26 6.77 -10.77
N ARG A 76 19.73 5.94 -11.66
CA ARG A 76 20.37 5.67 -12.98
C ARG A 76 20.31 6.85 -13.94
N LEU A 77 19.37 7.76 -13.75
CA LEU A 77 19.19 8.97 -14.57
C LEU A 77 20.08 10.13 -14.08
N ILE A 78 20.34 10.19 -12.77
CA ILE A 78 21.20 11.18 -12.11
C ILE A 78 22.70 10.79 -12.16
N ASN A 79 23.04 9.50 -12.07
CA ASN A 79 24.43 9.01 -12.18
C ASN A 79 24.93 8.87 -13.63
N LYS A 80 24.29 9.54 -14.59
CA LYS A 80 24.75 9.69 -15.98
C LYS A 80 25.05 11.15 -16.26
#